data_AF-A0A6A7LHM1-F1
#
_entry.id   AF-A0A6A7LHM1-F1
#
_cell.length_a   1.000
_cell.length_b   1.000
_cell.length_c   1.000
_cell.angle_alpha   90.00
_cell.angle_beta   90.00
_cell.angle_gamma   90.00
#
_symmetry.space_group_name_H-M   'P 1'
#
loop_
_entity.id
_entity.type
_entity.pdbx_description
1 polymer ?
#
loop_
_entity_poly.entity_id
_entity_poly.type
_entity_poly.pdbx_seq_one_letter_code
_entity_poly.pdbx_strand_id
1 'polypeptide(L)'
;MTSAIDKGYFINTSPTAWSNASRTTTKDRKTVVLTTAPDPIPRIEVTWPNGTLTHYTPGGYSSKYRFIGSDNYLLLLDSSTGVGAVQHNVYVVDFNLSSEKSIISTGYVPLTVNPPNIHYSQGTGSAFLVFNPNRSNFENIGIYESDDGAPLCILYSAADLTGQILGEATGTELKIYYVYNGVTKTHSCPQ
;
A
#
# COMPACT_ATOMS: atom_id res chain seq x y z
N MET A 1 -0.21 21.72 -0.36
CA MET A 1 -1.38 21.73 0.55
C MET A 1 -1.39 20.35 1.16
N THR A 2 -1.23 20.22 2.47
CA THR A 2 -1.43 18.93 3.14
C THR A 2 -2.88 18.51 2.89
N SER A 3 -3.08 17.36 2.27
CA SER A 3 -4.43 16.87 1.96
C SER A 3 -5.14 16.58 3.27
N ALA A 4 -6.30 17.21 3.51
CA ALA A 4 -7.05 16.96 4.73
C ALA A 4 -7.44 15.47 4.80
N ILE A 5 -7.09 14.81 5.90
CA ILE A 5 -7.42 13.39 6.10
C ILE A 5 -8.85 13.29 6.59
N ASP A 6 -9.67 12.57 5.83
CA ASP A 6 -11.06 12.32 6.17
C ASP A 6 -11.17 11.48 7.45
N LYS A 7 -12.04 11.94 8.36
CA LYS A 7 -12.23 11.32 9.66
C LYS A 7 -12.97 9.99 9.55
N GLY A 8 -12.64 9.07 10.44
CA GLY A 8 -13.27 7.76 10.59
C GLY A 8 -12.27 6.61 10.45
N TYR A 9 -12.79 5.39 10.63
CA TYR A 9 -12.02 4.17 10.43
C TYR A 9 -11.60 4.01 8.98
N PHE A 10 -10.36 3.61 8.76
CA PHE A 10 -9.83 3.31 7.44
C PHE A 10 -10.61 2.11 6.87
N ILE A 11 -10.93 2.18 5.58
CA ILE A 11 -11.64 1.13 4.86
C ILE A 11 -10.68 -0.04 4.69
N ASN A 12 -10.99 -1.15 5.36
CA ASN A 12 -10.23 -2.38 5.22
C ASN A 12 -10.33 -2.90 3.78
N THR A 13 -9.18 -3.18 3.17
CA THR A 13 -9.13 -3.90 1.92
C THR A 13 -8.55 -5.29 2.16
N SER A 14 -9.29 -6.32 1.75
CA SER A 14 -8.85 -7.72 1.83
C SER A 14 -7.42 -7.86 1.28
N PRO A 15 -6.49 -8.63 1.85
CA PRO A 15 -5.13 -8.83 1.28
C PRO A 15 -5.10 -9.34 -0.18
N THR A 16 -6.20 -9.90 -0.68
CA THR A 16 -6.42 -10.22 -2.11
C THR A 16 -6.74 -8.99 -2.99
N ALA A 17 -6.67 -7.80 -2.41
CA ALA A 17 -6.95 -6.50 -2.98
C ALA A 17 -6.02 -6.09 -4.13
N TRP A 18 -4.81 -6.65 -4.17
CA TRP A 18 -3.85 -6.36 -5.22
C TRP A 18 -4.30 -6.96 -6.54
N SER A 19 -4.51 -6.12 -7.55
CA SER A 19 -4.89 -6.57 -8.89
C SER A 19 -3.74 -7.34 -9.51
N ASN A 20 -4.00 -8.59 -9.91
CA ASN A 20 -2.99 -9.55 -10.35
C ASN A 20 -3.17 -10.03 -11.81
N ALA A 21 -4.14 -9.50 -12.55
CA ALA A 21 -4.38 -9.88 -13.95
C ALA A 21 -3.81 -8.84 -14.91
N SER A 22 -3.14 -9.30 -15.97
CA SER A 22 -2.75 -8.47 -17.12
C SER A 22 -4.02 -7.89 -17.74
N ARG A 23 -4.31 -6.64 -17.42
CA ARG A 23 -5.60 -6.02 -17.72
C ARG A 23 -5.43 -4.52 -17.88
N THR A 24 -6.02 -4.00 -18.94
CA THR A 24 -6.35 -2.59 -19.02
C THR A 24 -7.51 -2.31 -18.07
N THR A 25 -7.24 -1.58 -17.00
CA THR A 25 -8.29 -1.08 -16.09
C THR A 25 -8.46 0.40 -16.33
N THR A 26 -9.66 0.80 -16.73
CA THR A 26 -10.02 2.22 -16.85
C THR A 26 -10.98 2.59 -15.74
N LYS A 27 -10.62 3.63 -14.97
CA LYS A 27 -11.46 4.21 -13.92
C LYS A 27 -11.27 5.71 -13.91
N ASP A 28 -12.37 6.46 -13.95
CA ASP A 28 -12.36 7.93 -13.94
C ASP A 28 -11.35 8.56 -14.92
N ARG A 29 -11.40 8.13 -16.19
CA ARG A 29 -10.48 8.57 -17.27
C ARG A 29 -8.99 8.25 -17.04
N LYS A 30 -8.66 7.48 -16.00
CA LYS A 30 -7.33 6.93 -15.74
C LYS A 30 -7.29 5.50 -16.25
N THR A 31 -6.24 5.13 -16.95
CA THR A 31 -6.04 3.82 -17.54
C THR A 31 -4.74 3.23 -17.01
N VAL A 32 -4.81 2.05 -16.39
CA VAL A 32 -3.65 1.26 -15.97
C VAL A 32 -3.55 0.06 -16.89
N VAL A 33 -2.38 -0.12 -17.49
CA VAL A 33 -2.01 -1.29 -18.30
C VAL A 33 -0.91 -2.03 -17.55
N LEU A 34 -1.25 -3.20 -17.00
CA LEU A 34 -0.26 -4.12 -16.44
C LEU A 34 0.18 -5.10 -17.52
N THR A 35 1.48 -5.04 -17.84
CA THR A 35 2.17 -5.96 -18.72
C THR A 35 3.02 -6.90 -17.88
N THR A 36 2.78 -8.21 -17.99
CA THR A 36 3.50 -9.24 -17.24
C THR A 36 4.28 -10.15 -18.18
N ALA A 37 5.15 -11.01 -17.63
CA ALA A 37 5.75 -12.10 -18.39
C ALA A 37 4.66 -12.89 -19.17
N PRO A 38 4.95 -13.34 -20.42
CA PRO A 38 6.25 -13.41 -21.08
C PRO A 38 6.68 -12.14 -21.84
N ASP A 39 6.05 -10.98 -21.61
CA ASP A 39 6.53 -9.72 -22.22
C ASP A 39 8.00 -9.47 -21.84
N PRO A 40 8.86 -9.10 -22.80
CA PRO A 40 10.29 -8.86 -22.53
C PRO A 40 10.55 -7.69 -21.58
N ILE A 41 9.58 -6.81 -21.38
CA ILE A 41 9.67 -5.64 -20.49
C ILE A 41 8.38 -5.55 -19.65
N PRO A 42 8.23 -6.40 -18.61
CA PRO A 42 7.12 -6.30 -17.67
C PRO A 42 7.11 -4.92 -17.01
N ARG A 43 5.93 -4.30 -16.95
CA ARG A 43 5.75 -2.92 -16.48
C ARG A 43 4.30 -2.65 -16.14
N ILE A 44 4.10 -1.59 -15.37
CA ILE A 44 2.80 -0.95 -15.18
C ILE A 44 2.87 0.41 -15.85
N GLU A 45 2.04 0.61 -16.88
CA GLU A 45 1.87 1.91 -17.51
C GLU A 45 0.55 2.51 -17.04
N VAL A 46 0.61 3.76 -16.57
CA VAL A 46 -0.56 4.48 -16.07
C VAL A 46 -0.71 5.76 -16.87
N THR A 47 -1.89 5.98 -17.44
CA THR A 47 -2.21 7.18 -18.22
C THR A 47 -3.45 7.84 -17.63
N TRP A 48 -3.43 9.15 -17.48
CA TRP A 48 -4.56 9.97 -17.04
C TRP A 48 -4.57 11.28 -17.85
N PRO A 49 -5.60 12.15 -17.73
CA PRO A 49 -5.75 13.31 -18.63
C PRO A 49 -4.52 14.24 -18.71
N ASN A 50 -3.71 14.28 -17.66
CA ASN A 50 -2.61 15.23 -17.52
C ASN A 50 -1.23 14.57 -17.58
N GLY A 51 -1.13 13.25 -17.82
CA GLY A 51 0.18 12.60 -17.82
C GLY A 51 0.16 11.09 -18.02
N THR A 52 1.35 10.55 -18.17
CA THR A 52 1.63 9.12 -18.20
C THR A 52 2.83 8.83 -17.31
N LEU A 53 2.77 7.74 -16.56
CA LEU A 53 3.87 7.21 -15.76
C LEU A 53 4.08 5.74 -16.11
N THR A 54 5.35 5.36 -16.27
CA THR A 54 5.76 3.98 -16.51
C THR A 54 6.57 3.49 -15.34
N HIS A 55 6.04 2.51 -14.62
CA HIS A 55 6.76 1.78 -13.58
C HIS A 55 7.31 0.48 -14.18
N TYR A 56 8.63 0.34 -14.19
CA TYR A 56 9.30 -0.86 -14.71
C TYR A 56 9.40 -1.92 -13.62
N THR A 57 8.84 -3.10 -13.87
CA THR A 57 8.99 -4.23 -12.96
C THR A 57 10.46 -4.66 -12.94
N PRO A 58 11.13 -4.71 -11.77
CA PRO A 58 12.50 -5.17 -11.68
C PRO A 58 12.66 -6.62 -12.16
N GLY A 59 13.83 -6.93 -12.72
CA GLY A 59 14.14 -8.30 -13.15
C GLY A 59 14.01 -9.30 -11.99
N GLY A 60 13.24 -10.37 -12.21
CA GLY A 60 12.95 -11.35 -11.17
C GLY A 60 11.83 -10.93 -10.20
N TYR A 61 11.02 -9.92 -10.53
CA TYR A 61 9.84 -9.52 -9.75
C TYR A 61 8.56 -9.69 -10.55
N SER A 62 7.44 -9.64 -9.84
CA SER A 62 6.09 -9.51 -10.39
C SER A 62 5.43 -8.27 -9.78
N SER A 63 4.77 -7.46 -10.62
CA SER A 63 4.09 -6.26 -10.17
C SER A 63 2.57 -6.45 -10.08
N LYS A 64 1.96 -5.77 -9.12
CA LYS A 64 0.52 -5.63 -8.93
C LYS A 64 0.18 -4.18 -8.64
N TYR A 65 -1.09 -3.82 -8.73
CA TYR A 65 -1.54 -2.47 -8.41
C TYR A 65 -2.90 -2.41 -7.72
N ARG A 66 -3.20 -1.26 -7.11
CA ARG A 66 -4.49 -0.96 -6.50
C ARG A 66 -4.77 0.54 -6.48
N PHE A 67 -5.94 0.94 -6.96
CA PHE A 67 -6.43 2.30 -6.75
C PHE A 67 -6.89 2.51 -5.30
N ILE A 68 -6.61 3.70 -4.75
CA ILE A 68 -7.09 4.15 -3.43
C ILE A 68 -7.68 5.56 -3.54
N GLY A 69 -8.42 5.98 -2.52
CA GLY A 69 -8.89 7.37 -2.37
C GLY A 69 -9.75 7.88 -3.51
N SER A 70 -10.87 7.19 -3.78
CA SER A 70 -11.73 7.47 -4.93
C SER A 70 -10.97 7.50 -6.27
N ASP A 71 -9.90 6.71 -6.37
CA ASP A 71 -9.04 6.54 -7.56
C ASP A 71 -8.19 7.75 -7.90
N ASN A 72 -7.89 8.58 -6.90
CA ASN A 72 -6.96 9.70 -7.02
C ASN A 72 -5.51 9.28 -6.87
N TYR A 73 -5.26 8.09 -6.33
CA TYR A 73 -3.92 7.56 -6.15
C TYR A 73 -3.86 6.09 -6.56
N LEU A 74 -2.65 5.63 -6.87
CA LEU A 74 -2.38 4.24 -7.20
C LEU A 74 -1.25 3.72 -6.33
N LEU A 75 -1.49 2.60 -5.69
CA LEU A 75 -0.43 1.81 -5.06
C LEU A 75 0.08 0.78 -6.04
N LEU A 76 1.39 0.62 -6.08
CA LEU A 76 2.10 -0.41 -6.82
C LEU A 76 2.75 -1.35 -5.82
N LEU A 77 2.76 -2.64 -6.14
CA LEU A 77 3.42 -3.67 -5.34
C LEU A 77 4.31 -4.49 -6.25
N ASP A 78 5.60 -4.48 -5.98
CA ASP A 78 6.54 -5.43 -6.54
C ASP A 78 6.82 -6.54 -5.55
N SER A 79 6.78 -7.78 -6.03
CA SER A 79 7.11 -8.97 -5.25
C SER A 79 8.16 -9.79 -5.97
N SER A 80 9.29 -10.05 -5.31
CA SER A 80 10.35 -10.87 -5.89
C SER A 80 9.82 -12.28 -6.17
N THR A 81 10.28 -12.87 -7.25
CA THR A 81 9.87 -14.18 -7.75
C THR A 81 11.03 -15.16 -7.62
N GLY A 82 10.71 -16.45 -7.51
CA GLY A 82 11.71 -17.51 -7.35
C GLY A 82 11.30 -18.52 -6.29
N VAL A 83 12.19 -19.48 -6.03
CA VAL A 83 12.02 -20.48 -4.97
C VAL A 83 12.64 -19.95 -3.67
N GLY A 84 11.86 -19.88 -2.60
CA GLY A 84 12.35 -19.49 -1.27
C GLY A 84 11.67 -18.25 -0.70
N ALA A 85 12.47 -17.33 -0.16
CA ALA A 85 11.94 -16.11 0.43
C ALA A 85 11.66 -15.05 -0.63
N VAL A 86 10.61 -14.25 -0.40
CA VAL A 86 10.17 -13.14 -1.25
C VAL A 86 10.36 -11.82 -0.53
N GLN A 87 10.66 -10.79 -1.31
CA GLN A 87 10.69 -9.39 -0.88
C GLN A 87 9.50 -8.66 -1.52
N HIS A 88 8.86 -7.77 -0.76
CA HIS A 88 7.80 -6.90 -1.24
C HIS A 88 8.24 -5.44 -1.16
N ASN A 89 7.97 -4.69 -2.22
CA ASN A 89 8.16 -3.24 -2.26
C ASN A 89 6.84 -2.58 -2.63
N VAL A 90 6.44 -1.55 -1.89
CA VAL A 90 5.22 -0.78 -2.17
C VAL A 90 5.60 0.63 -2.53
N TYR A 91 4.95 1.13 -3.58
CA TYR A 91 5.08 2.49 -4.08
C TYR A 91 3.72 3.15 -4.12
N VAL A 92 3.70 4.48 -4.00
CA VAL A 92 2.52 5.31 -4.27
C VAL A 92 2.76 6.16 -5.50
N VAL A 93 1.71 6.36 -6.28
CA VAL A 93 1.65 7.26 -7.41
C VAL A 93 0.53 8.26 -7.17
N ASP A 94 0.88 9.54 -7.18
CA ASP A 94 -0.07 10.65 -7.22
C ASP A 94 -0.25 11.13 -8.66
N PHE A 95 -1.49 11.06 -9.14
CA PHE A 95 -1.85 11.51 -10.48
C PHE A 95 -1.80 13.03 -10.64
N ASN A 96 -1.83 13.80 -9.56
CA ASN A 96 -1.72 15.26 -9.63
C ASN A 96 -0.26 15.71 -9.78
N LEU A 97 0.65 15.06 -9.05
CA LEU A 97 2.08 15.40 -9.06
C LEU A 97 2.88 14.63 -10.11
N SER A 98 2.29 13.61 -10.73
CA SER A 98 2.95 12.76 -11.73
C SER A 98 4.24 12.10 -11.19
N SER A 99 4.24 11.75 -9.90
CA SER A 99 5.41 11.20 -9.21
C SER A 99 5.13 9.82 -8.61
N GLU A 100 6.13 8.95 -8.67
CA GLU A 100 6.18 7.68 -7.93
C GLU A 100 7.12 7.81 -6.73
N LYS A 101 6.69 7.29 -5.58
CA LYS A 101 7.48 7.27 -4.34
C LYS A 101 7.44 5.90 -3.69
N SER A 102 8.61 5.42 -3.26
CA SER A 102 8.72 4.18 -2.48
C SER A 102 8.29 4.43 -1.03
N ILE A 103 7.49 3.53 -0.48
CA ILE A 103 6.86 3.66 0.84
C ILE A 103 7.49 2.66 1.81
N ILE A 104 7.46 1.39 1.42
CA ILE A 104 7.98 0.29 2.22
C ILE A 104 8.77 -0.67 1.35
N SER A 105 9.82 -1.23 1.94
CA SER A 105 10.52 -2.40 1.45
C SER A 105 10.59 -3.40 2.58
N THR A 106 10.13 -4.63 2.35
CA THR A 106 10.24 -5.69 3.35
C THR A 106 11.64 -6.28 3.34
N GLY A 107 12.04 -6.89 4.45
CA GLY A 107 13.04 -7.95 4.39
C GLY A 107 12.52 -9.15 3.59
N TYR A 108 13.39 -10.14 3.36
CA TYR A 108 12.99 -11.40 2.76
C TYR A 108 12.09 -12.20 3.72
N VAL A 109 10.82 -12.39 3.36
CA VAL A 109 9.82 -13.19 4.08
C VAL A 109 9.54 -14.50 3.33
N PRO A 110 9.09 -15.59 3.98
CA PRO A 110 8.77 -16.82 3.25
C PRO A 110 7.70 -16.62 2.16
N LEU A 111 7.78 -17.34 1.05
CA LEU A 111 6.80 -17.28 -0.05
C LEU A 111 5.34 -17.54 0.38
N THR A 112 5.11 -18.23 1.50
CA THR A 112 3.77 -18.48 2.04
C THR A 112 3.14 -17.25 2.71
N VAL A 113 3.93 -16.20 2.94
CA VAL A 113 3.45 -14.94 3.53
C VAL A 113 2.76 -14.13 2.45
N ASN A 114 1.55 -13.65 2.75
CA ASN A 114 0.79 -12.80 1.85
C ASN A 114 1.49 -11.45 1.64
N PRO A 115 1.22 -10.74 0.53
CA PRO A 115 1.70 -9.38 0.35
C PRO A 115 1.20 -8.40 1.43
N PRO A 116 1.77 -7.18 1.48
CA PRO A 116 1.34 -6.12 2.39
C PRO A 116 -0.18 -5.89 2.36
N ASN A 117 -0.77 -5.71 3.53
CA ASN A 117 -2.17 -5.30 3.65
C ASN A 117 -2.25 -3.77 3.60
N ILE A 118 -3.31 -3.26 2.97
CA ILE A 118 -3.55 -1.82 2.81
C ILE A 118 -4.96 -1.48 3.27
N HIS A 119 -5.10 -0.51 4.16
CA HIS A 119 -6.37 0.16 4.43
C HIS A 119 -6.23 1.63 4.03
N TYR A 120 -7.27 2.26 3.49
CA TYR A 120 -7.20 3.68 3.11
C TYR A 120 -8.21 4.51 3.89
N SER A 121 -7.90 5.78 4.14
CA SER A 121 -8.80 6.69 4.84
C SER A 121 -10.12 6.83 4.08
N GLN A 122 -11.19 7.19 4.79
CA GLN A 122 -12.51 7.41 4.19
C GLN A 122 -12.46 8.50 3.09
N GLY A 123 -13.53 8.61 2.30
CA GLY A 123 -13.71 9.73 1.36
C GLY A 123 -12.65 9.82 0.26
N THR A 124 -11.77 10.79 0.40
CA THR A 124 -10.70 11.15 -0.56
C THR A 124 -9.51 10.21 -0.52
N GLY A 125 -9.37 9.37 0.53
CA GLY A 125 -8.24 8.45 0.72
C GLY A 125 -6.87 9.12 0.66
N SER A 126 -6.77 10.33 1.22
CA SER A 126 -5.55 11.13 1.34
C SER A 126 -4.47 10.51 2.23
N ALA A 127 -4.80 9.47 2.99
CA ALA A 127 -3.83 8.65 3.71
C ALA A 127 -4.17 7.16 3.60
N PHE A 128 -3.16 6.32 3.79
CA PHE A 128 -3.33 4.87 3.85
C PHE A 128 -2.47 4.23 4.95
N LEU A 129 -3.04 3.23 5.62
CA LEU A 129 -2.37 2.32 6.53
C LEU A 129 -1.81 1.16 5.72
N VAL A 130 -0.53 0.85 5.89
CA VAL A 130 0.11 -0.37 5.38
C VAL A 130 0.72 -1.16 6.52
N PHE A 131 0.66 -2.48 6.42
CA PHE A 131 1.33 -3.40 7.33
C PHE A 131 1.65 -4.72 6.64
N ASN A 132 2.80 -5.29 7.01
CA ASN A 132 3.31 -6.50 6.39
C ASN A 132 3.11 -7.69 7.32
N PRO A 133 2.47 -8.77 6.87
CA PRO A 133 2.51 -10.02 7.64
C PRO A 133 3.93 -10.60 7.63
N ASN A 134 4.36 -11.25 8.71
CA ASN A 134 5.56 -12.09 8.77
C ASN A 134 5.31 -13.33 9.63
N ARG A 135 5.24 -14.52 9.01
CA ARG A 135 5.08 -15.88 9.61
C ARG A 135 3.99 -16.02 10.69
N SER A 136 4.13 -15.35 11.84
CA SER A 136 3.21 -15.33 12.97
C SER A 136 2.78 -13.93 13.42
N ASN A 137 3.43 -12.86 12.94
CA ASN A 137 3.28 -11.48 13.42
C ASN A 137 3.11 -10.47 12.25
N PHE A 138 3.16 -9.17 12.56
CA PHE A 138 3.18 -8.07 11.58
C PHE A 138 4.37 -7.12 11.76
N GLU A 139 4.80 -6.51 10.67
CA GLU A 139 5.96 -5.59 10.58
C GLU A 139 5.65 -4.36 9.71
N ASN A 140 6.50 -3.33 9.79
CA ASN A 140 6.42 -2.08 9.02
C ASN A 140 5.00 -1.49 9.00
N ILE A 141 4.42 -1.34 10.18
CA ILE A 141 3.05 -0.87 10.35
C ILE A 141 3.07 0.66 10.40
N GLY A 142 2.36 1.30 9.49
CA GLY A 142 2.30 2.75 9.48
C GLY A 142 1.19 3.34 8.62
N ILE A 143 0.81 4.57 8.95
CA ILE A 143 -0.07 5.42 8.15
C ILE A 143 0.82 6.41 7.40
N TYR A 144 0.56 6.56 6.10
CA TYR A 144 1.35 7.37 5.17
C TYR A 144 0.42 8.29 4.37
N GLU A 145 0.95 9.45 3.95
CA GLU A 145 0.26 10.34 3.00
C GLU A 145 0.19 9.69 1.61
N SER A 146 -0.94 9.86 0.93
CA SER A 146 -1.16 9.26 -0.40
C SER A 146 -0.50 10.05 -1.54
N ASP A 147 -0.11 11.31 -1.33
CA ASP A 147 0.47 12.18 -2.36
C ASP A 147 1.98 11.94 -2.57
N ASP A 148 2.75 11.82 -1.48
CA ASP A 148 4.19 11.64 -1.54
C ASP A 148 4.73 10.44 -0.73
N GLY A 149 3.86 9.75 0.00
CA GLY A 149 4.25 8.62 0.82
C GLY A 149 4.92 8.97 2.13
N ALA A 150 4.86 10.22 2.57
CA ALA A 150 5.44 10.64 3.83
C ALA A 150 4.81 9.88 5.00
N PRO A 151 5.63 9.41 5.97
CA PRO A 151 5.10 8.73 7.15
C PRO A 151 4.38 9.73 8.06
N LEU A 152 3.11 9.45 8.36
CA LEU A 152 2.29 10.24 9.29
C LEU A 152 2.26 9.64 10.69
N CYS A 153 2.19 8.32 10.78
CA CYS A 153 2.15 7.62 12.06
C CYS A 153 2.77 6.23 11.92
N ILE A 154 3.90 5.99 12.60
CA ILE A 154 4.66 4.74 12.49
C ILE A 154 4.64 4.00 13.81
N LEU A 155 4.13 2.76 13.76
CA LEU A 155 4.26 1.82 14.86
C LEU A 155 5.56 1.03 14.68
N TYR A 156 6.62 1.48 15.34
CA TYR A 156 7.89 0.75 15.38
C TYR A 156 7.66 -0.65 15.99
N SER A 157 8.21 -1.67 15.33
CA SER A 157 7.87 -3.08 15.56
C SER A 157 7.82 -3.45 17.04
N ALA A 158 6.68 -3.99 17.47
CA ALA A 158 6.63 -4.86 18.63
C ALA A 158 6.75 -6.30 18.13
N ALA A 159 7.53 -7.14 18.82
CA ALA A 159 7.36 -8.58 18.67
C ALA A 159 5.89 -8.96 18.95
N ASP A 160 5.40 -10.10 18.50
CA ASP A 160 4.11 -10.67 18.94
C ASP A 160 2.84 -9.83 18.65
N LEU A 161 2.88 -9.03 17.58
CA LEU A 161 1.67 -8.42 17.02
C LEU A 161 0.85 -9.49 16.32
N THR A 162 -0.23 -9.91 16.97
CA THR A 162 -1.12 -10.97 16.47
C THR A 162 -2.51 -10.38 16.21
N GLY A 163 -3.31 -10.99 15.35
CA GLY A 163 -4.70 -10.55 15.13
C GLY A 163 -4.88 -9.39 14.15
N GLN A 164 -5.95 -8.59 14.34
CA GLN A 164 -6.35 -7.56 13.39
C GLN A 164 -5.64 -6.23 13.69
N ILE A 165 -5.16 -5.56 12.63
CA ILE A 165 -4.66 -4.19 12.68
C ILE A 165 -5.72 -3.28 12.03
N LEU A 166 -6.04 -2.13 12.65
CA LEU A 166 -6.98 -1.14 12.12
C LEU A 166 -6.41 0.27 12.22
N GLY A 167 -6.78 1.12 11.27
CA GLY A 167 -6.44 2.54 11.27
C GLY A 167 -7.67 3.40 11.48
N GLU A 168 -7.53 4.55 12.13
CA GLU A 168 -8.57 5.57 12.26
C GLU A 168 -7.96 6.98 12.19
N ALA A 169 -8.60 7.88 11.46
CA ALA A 169 -8.32 9.30 11.52
C ALA A 169 -9.39 10.00 12.37
N THR A 170 -8.97 10.76 13.37
CA THR A 170 -9.87 11.52 14.24
C THR A 170 -9.84 13.00 13.89
N GLY A 171 -10.36 13.87 14.76
CA GLY A 171 -10.22 15.32 14.57
C GLY A 171 -8.81 15.86 14.77
N THR A 172 -7.97 15.15 15.52
CA THR A 172 -6.68 15.65 16.01
C THR A 172 -5.56 14.61 15.98
N GLU A 173 -5.89 13.34 15.77
CA GLU A 173 -4.97 12.22 15.88
C GLU A 173 -5.22 11.18 14.79
N LEU A 174 -4.14 10.54 14.36
CA LEU A 174 -4.16 9.27 13.65
C LEU A 174 -3.91 8.13 14.63
N LYS A 175 -4.71 7.08 14.54
CA LYS A 175 -4.69 5.95 15.47
C LYS A 175 -4.47 4.64 14.75
N ILE A 176 -3.60 3.81 15.30
CA ILE A 176 -3.38 2.42 14.89
C ILE A 176 -3.79 1.52 16.06
N TYR A 177 -4.82 0.71 15.83
CA TYR A 177 -5.28 -0.32 16.75
C TYR A 177 -4.64 -1.65 16.38
N TYR A 178 -4.14 -2.37 17.37
CA TYR A 178 -3.47 -3.64 17.18
C TYR A 178 -3.63 -4.53 18.42
N VAL A 179 -3.37 -5.83 18.28
CA VAL A 179 -3.36 -6.77 19.41
C VAL A 179 -1.92 -7.21 19.67
N TYR A 180 -1.46 -7.02 20.91
CA TYR A 180 -0.14 -7.42 21.38
C TYR A 180 -0.30 -8.32 22.60
N ASN A 181 0.25 -9.54 22.54
CA ASN A 181 0.10 -10.55 23.58
C ASN A 181 -1.37 -10.79 23.99
N GLY A 182 -2.27 -10.84 23.01
CA GLY A 182 -3.71 -11.04 23.22
C GLY A 182 -4.45 -9.83 23.80
N VAL A 183 -3.80 -8.68 23.96
CA VAL A 183 -4.40 -7.45 24.49
C VAL A 183 -4.48 -6.38 23.41
N THR A 184 -5.65 -5.78 23.23
CA THR A 184 -5.83 -4.63 22.33
C THR A 184 -5.07 -3.41 22.84
N LYS A 185 -4.34 -2.77 21.94
CA LYS A 185 -3.55 -1.56 22.17
C LYS A 185 -3.88 -0.52 21.10
N THR A 186 -3.57 0.73 21.42
CA THR A 186 -3.71 1.87 20.52
C THR A 186 -2.42 2.65 20.51
N HIS A 187 -1.92 2.96 19.32
CA HIS A 187 -0.85 3.91 19.09
C HIS A 187 -1.44 5.15 18.43
N SER A 188 -1.19 6.33 18.99
CA SER A 188 -1.70 7.61 18.50
C SER A 188 -0.56 8.51 18.06
N CYS A 189 -0.75 9.18 16.93
CA CYS A 189 0.11 10.26 16.46
C CYS A 189 -0.72 11.52 16.23
N PRO A 190 -0.18 12.73 16.47
CA PRO A 190 -0.83 13.96 16.04
C PRO A 190 -1.06 13.95 14.53
N GLN A 191 -2.17 14.53 14.09
CA GLN A 191 -2.45 14.80 12.67
C GLN A 191 -1.90 16.17 12.26
#